data_AF-A0A929K3C1-F1
#
_entry.id   AF-A0A929K3C1-F1
#
_cell.length_a   1.000
_cell.length_b   1.000
_cell.length_c   1.000
_cell.angle_alpha   90.00
_cell.angle_beta   90.00
_cell.angle_gamma   90.00
#
_symmetry.space_group_name_H-M   'P 1'
#
loop_
_entity.id
_entity.type
_entity.pdbx_description
1 polymer ?
#
loop_
_entity_poly.entity_id
_entity_poly.type
_entity_poly.pdbx_seq_one_letter_code
_entity_poly.pdbx_strand_id
1 'polypeptide(L)'
;NDFHRGYEVTTKLSSPMIEYGNLRHSMAELMNKPLDDNLPAFLHKARNLVWLIGIGTIFKYAVRAYFYPFFLIFIIGLGGVWGKIKEDRRILYLTSVAVSALLLLYMHVLQTWMMFDRFLAIFIFPSFIFVGFGLEKIIHFFRSRFHLKESIALSILCLLILICALPKNLKPREADKLVFKRIGELIAEREGNSQVIAIAAPHSIRWISFYANVKYKGAPCPERNHDIENIIGKNYGEFVQNLKRRGIRYFLWEEKHWPKESTYLIKGGNVKDFIKLGTWTHPDTGNLILFRVM
;
A
#
# COMPACT_ATOMS: atom_id res chain seq x y z
N ASN A 1 -24.35 23.19 12.61
CA ASN A 1 -23.14 22.42 12.27
C ASN A 1 -22.73 21.37 13.31
N ASP A 2 -23.08 21.49 14.60
CA ASP A 2 -22.71 20.46 15.60
C ASP A 2 -23.56 19.17 15.56
N PHE A 3 -24.82 19.24 15.12
CA PHE A 3 -25.68 18.06 14.95
C PHE A 3 -25.16 17.06 13.90
N HIS A 4 -24.54 17.54 12.81
CA HIS A 4 -23.93 16.66 11.81
C HIS A 4 -22.71 15.92 12.35
N ARG A 5 -21.90 16.57 13.20
CA ARG A 5 -20.74 15.95 13.84
C ARG A 5 -21.15 14.91 14.88
N GLY A 6 -22.18 15.19 15.68
CA GLY A 6 -22.71 14.23 16.64
C GLY A 6 -23.19 12.94 15.96
N TYR A 7 -23.94 13.07 14.86
CA TYR A 7 -24.38 11.92 14.06
C TYR A 7 -23.21 11.18 13.38
N GLU A 8 -22.22 11.90 12.86
CA GLU A 8 -21.02 11.28 12.27
C GLU A 8 -20.19 10.49 13.32
N VAL A 9 -20.13 10.97 14.56
CA VAL A 9 -19.42 10.28 15.65
C VAL A 9 -20.18 9.03 16.10
N THR A 10 -21.50 9.11 16.28
CA THR A 10 -22.30 7.95 16.69
C THR A 10 -22.37 6.89 15.61
N THR A 11 -22.46 7.28 14.33
CA THR A 11 -22.36 6.35 13.21
C THR A 11 -20.99 5.69 13.17
N LYS A 12 -19.88 6.44 13.25
CA LYS A 12 -18.53 5.84 13.27
C LYS A 12 -18.28 4.90 14.44
N LEU A 13 -18.88 5.14 15.60
CA LEU A 13 -18.76 4.23 16.76
C LEU A 13 -19.57 2.94 16.60
N SER A 14 -20.73 3.01 15.94
CA SER A 14 -21.61 1.85 15.72
C SER A 14 -21.29 1.07 14.45
N SER A 15 -20.69 1.70 13.44
CA SER A 15 -20.31 1.07 12.16
C SER A 15 -19.51 -0.24 12.32
N PRO A 16 -18.48 -0.34 13.19
CA PRO A 16 -17.73 -1.59 13.35
C PRO A 16 -18.61 -2.76 13.81
N MET A 17 -19.62 -2.49 14.66
CA MET A 17 -20.54 -3.50 15.16
C MET A 17 -21.57 -3.90 14.10
N ILE A 18 -22.03 -2.93 13.30
CA ILE A 18 -22.93 -3.18 12.16
C ILE A 18 -22.21 -4.03 11.12
N GLU A 19 -21.00 -3.66 10.70
CA GLU A 19 -20.23 -4.39 9.69
C GLU A 19 -19.80 -5.78 10.18
N TYR A 20 -19.46 -5.91 11.47
CA TYR A 20 -19.24 -7.20 12.10
C TYR A 20 -20.49 -8.09 12.03
N GLY A 21 -21.67 -7.52 12.31
CA GLY A 21 -22.96 -8.23 12.18
C GLY A 21 -23.26 -8.63 10.74
N ASN A 22 -23.06 -7.71 9.80
CA ASN A 22 -23.25 -7.95 8.36
C ASN A 22 -22.39 -9.10 7.88
N LEU A 23 -21.09 -9.11 8.21
CA LEU A 23 -20.18 -10.19 7.81
C LEU A 23 -20.63 -11.54 8.36
N ARG A 24 -21.04 -11.60 9.63
CA ARG A 24 -21.57 -12.84 10.24
C ARG A 24 -22.84 -13.31 9.55
N HIS A 25 -23.71 -12.39 9.16
CA HIS A 25 -24.94 -12.68 8.43
C HIS A 25 -24.65 -13.20 7.02
N SER A 26 -23.80 -12.51 6.25
CA SER A 26 -23.39 -12.95 4.91
C SER A 26 -22.70 -14.31 4.93
N MET A 27 -21.88 -14.61 5.96
CA MET A 27 -21.30 -15.95 6.14
C MET A 27 -22.38 -17.02 6.42
N ALA A 28 -23.45 -16.67 7.13
CA ALA A 28 -24.57 -17.57 7.36
C ALA A 28 -25.41 -17.80 6.09
N GLU A 29 -25.61 -16.75 5.27
CA GLU A 29 -26.27 -16.89 3.96
C GLU A 29 -25.46 -17.76 3.00
N LEU A 30 -24.13 -17.62 3.00
CA LEU A 30 -23.23 -18.45 2.20
C LEU A 30 -23.37 -19.94 2.56
N MET A 31 -23.59 -20.29 3.83
CA MET A 31 -23.81 -21.67 4.25
C MET A 31 -25.06 -22.32 3.63
N ASN A 32 -26.05 -21.53 3.21
CA ASN A 32 -27.29 -22.04 2.62
C ASN A 32 -27.17 -22.32 1.12
N LYS A 33 -26.03 -21.98 0.49
CA LYS A 33 -25.75 -22.29 -0.91
C LYS A 33 -25.19 -23.72 -1.03
N PRO A 34 -25.39 -24.40 -2.16
CA PRO A 34 -24.75 -25.69 -2.42
C PRO A 34 -23.23 -25.47 -2.52
N LEU A 35 -22.54 -25.73 -1.41
CA LEU A 35 -21.11 -25.62 -1.25
C LEU A 35 -20.56 -27.01 -0.93
N ASP A 36 -19.28 -27.26 -1.27
CA ASP A 36 -18.59 -28.50 -0.95
C ASP A 36 -18.75 -28.89 0.54
N ASP A 37 -18.88 -30.18 0.82
CA ASP A 37 -19.34 -30.75 2.12
C ASP A 37 -18.65 -30.18 3.37
N ASN A 38 -17.37 -29.79 3.27
CA ASN A 38 -16.59 -29.29 4.41
C ASN A 38 -16.75 -27.77 4.66
N LEU A 39 -17.21 -27.01 3.67
CA LEU A 39 -17.23 -25.55 3.71
C LEU A 39 -18.32 -24.99 4.65
N PRO A 40 -19.55 -25.54 4.72
CA PRO A 40 -20.55 -25.11 5.70
C PRO A 40 -20.08 -25.27 7.16
N ALA A 41 -19.38 -26.37 7.47
CA ALA A 41 -18.85 -26.62 8.80
C ALA A 41 -17.74 -25.63 9.19
N PHE A 42 -16.87 -25.27 8.22
CA PHE A 42 -15.87 -24.22 8.40
C PHE A 42 -16.53 -22.85 8.63
N LEU A 43 -17.47 -22.45 7.78
CA LEU A 43 -18.18 -21.16 7.87
C LEU A 43 -18.93 -21.01 9.20
N HIS A 44 -19.55 -22.09 9.70
CA HIS A 44 -20.20 -22.12 11.00
C HIS A 44 -19.24 -21.79 12.15
N LYS A 45 -17.99 -22.27 12.09
CA LYS A 45 -16.95 -21.93 13.08
C LYS A 45 -16.38 -20.54 12.83
N ALA A 46 -16.07 -20.21 11.57
CA ALA A 46 -15.44 -18.96 11.18
C ALA A 46 -16.27 -17.74 11.56
N ARG A 47 -17.61 -17.77 11.39
CA ARG A 47 -18.50 -16.67 11.77
C ARG A 47 -18.44 -16.32 13.26
N ASN A 48 -18.11 -17.27 14.13
CA ASN A 48 -17.98 -17.04 15.57
C ASN A 48 -16.57 -16.59 15.97
N LEU A 49 -15.59 -16.75 15.08
CA LEU A 49 -14.19 -16.39 15.27
C LEU A 49 -13.79 -15.13 14.48
N VAL A 50 -14.74 -14.42 13.88
CA VAL A 50 -14.52 -13.19 13.10
C VAL A 50 -13.72 -12.14 13.89
N TRP A 51 -13.95 -12.02 15.20
CA TRP A 51 -13.23 -11.09 16.06
C TRP A 51 -11.73 -11.42 16.15
N LEU A 52 -11.39 -12.71 16.11
CA LEU A 52 -10.01 -13.22 16.13
C LEU A 52 -9.29 -12.91 14.81
N ILE A 53 -10.02 -12.92 13.69
CA ILE A 53 -9.50 -12.48 12.38
C ILE A 53 -9.06 -11.01 12.45
N GLY A 54 -9.83 -10.16 13.13
CA GLY A 54 -9.46 -8.76 13.37
C GLY A 54 -8.16 -8.62 14.16
N ILE A 55 -8.01 -9.38 15.25
CA ILE A 55 -6.76 -9.40 16.06
C ILE A 55 -5.59 -9.92 15.23
N GLY A 56 -5.78 -11.03 14.50
CA GLY A 56 -4.78 -11.63 13.64
C GLY A 56 -4.32 -10.68 12.53
N THR A 57 -5.24 -9.85 12.02
CA THR A 57 -4.93 -8.80 11.04
C THR A 57 -3.99 -7.77 11.65
N ILE A 58 -4.33 -7.19 12.80
CA ILE A 58 -3.44 -6.22 13.48
C ILE A 58 -2.09 -6.84 13.77
N PHE A 59 -2.06 -8.06 14.31
CA PHE A 59 -0.83 -8.76 14.66
C PHE A 59 0.07 -8.95 13.43
N LYS A 60 -0.50 -9.43 12.30
CA LYS A 60 0.22 -9.59 11.03
C LYS A 60 0.85 -8.27 10.57
N TYR A 61 0.07 -7.19 10.59
CA TYR A 61 0.56 -5.87 10.21
C TYR A 61 1.60 -5.34 11.20
N ALA A 62 1.44 -5.57 12.51
CA ALA A 62 2.38 -5.15 13.54
C ALA A 62 3.74 -5.81 13.35
N VAL A 63 3.77 -7.14 13.18
CA VAL A 63 5.00 -7.90 12.90
C VAL A 63 5.71 -7.35 11.65
N ARG A 64 4.95 -7.08 10.59
CA ARG A 64 5.51 -6.54 9.34
C ARG A 64 6.07 -5.13 9.50
N ALA A 65 5.35 -4.26 10.21
CA ALA A 65 5.72 -2.86 10.42
C ALA A 65 6.93 -2.72 11.35
N TYR A 66 7.06 -3.61 12.34
CA TYR A 66 8.25 -3.77 13.18
C TYR A 66 9.38 -4.55 12.50
N PHE A 67 9.31 -4.78 11.18
CA PHE A 67 10.38 -5.48 10.44
C PHE A 67 10.74 -6.85 11.04
N TYR A 68 9.76 -7.67 11.46
CA TYR A 68 9.92 -9.04 11.98
C TYR A 68 10.83 -9.20 13.22
N PRO A 69 12.18 -9.35 13.16
CA PRO A 69 13.01 -9.46 14.37
C PRO A 69 12.80 -8.38 15.43
N PHE A 70 12.57 -7.11 15.05
CA PHE A 70 12.39 -6.06 16.06
C PHE A 70 11.07 -6.18 16.82
N PHE A 71 10.10 -6.92 16.29
CA PHE A 71 8.88 -7.24 17.03
C PHE A 71 9.16 -8.16 18.22
N LEU A 72 10.16 -9.04 18.14
CA LEU A 72 10.59 -9.85 19.28
C LEU A 72 11.21 -8.98 20.38
N ILE A 73 12.02 -7.99 19.98
CA ILE A 73 12.59 -7.00 20.91
C ILE A 73 11.47 -6.24 21.62
N PHE A 74 10.45 -5.82 20.88
CA PHE A 74 9.25 -5.22 21.44
C PHE A 74 8.55 -6.13 22.48
N ILE A 75 8.33 -7.42 22.18
CA ILE A 75 7.72 -8.37 23.12
C ILE A 75 8.56 -8.52 24.39
N ILE A 76 9.89 -8.66 24.26
CA ILE A 76 10.81 -8.73 25.40
C ILE A 76 10.67 -7.47 26.27
N GLY A 77 10.51 -6.32 25.63
CA GLY A 77 10.27 -5.03 26.26
C GLY A 77 9.03 -4.95 27.14
N LEU A 78 7.96 -5.67 26.78
CA LEU A 78 6.70 -5.67 27.53
C LEU A 78 6.81 -6.30 28.93
N GLY A 79 7.77 -7.22 29.14
CA GLY A 79 7.96 -7.81 30.47
C GLY A 79 8.29 -6.76 31.53
N GLY A 80 7.77 -6.86 32.74
CA GLY A 80 8.18 -5.95 33.83
C GLY A 80 7.85 -4.46 33.62
N VAL A 81 7.06 -4.10 32.60
CA VAL A 81 6.60 -2.71 32.36
C VAL A 81 5.91 -2.12 33.58
N TRP A 82 5.17 -2.95 34.34
CA TRP A 82 4.55 -2.54 35.59
C TRP A 82 5.53 -1.98 36.63
N GLY A 83 6.76 -2.49 36.68
CA GLY A 83 7.82 -1.94 37.54
C GLY A 83 8.25 -0.55 37.07
N LYS A 84 8.54 -0.43 35.77
CA LYS A 84 8.96 0.84 35.15
C LYS A 84 7.85 1.92 35.22
N ILE A 85 6.58 1.54 35.13
CA ILE A 85 5.44 2.47 35.30
C ILE A 85 5.39 3.07 36.71
N LYS A 86 5.77 2.29 37.74
CA LYS A 86 5.84 2.80 39.12
C LYS A 86 6.97 3.81 39.30
N GLU A 87 8.06 3.65 38.54
CA GLU A 87 9.22 4.55 38.56
C GLU A 87 8.96 5.84 37.77
N ASP A 88 8.37 5.77 36.57
CA ASP A 88 8.10 6.92 35.72
C ASP A 88 6.66 6.92 35.16
N ARG A 89 5.86 7.91 35.57
CA ARG A 89 4.48 8.11 35.11
C ARG A 89 4.37 8.44 33.61
N ARG A 90 5.44 8.91 32.95
CA ARG A 90 5.44 9.17 31.50
C ARG A 90 5.26 7.87 30.70
N ILE A 91 5.76 6.76 31.25
CA ILE A 91 5.59 5.42 30.67
C ILE A 91 4.11 5.03 30.69
N LEU A 92 3.39 5.36 31.76
CA LEU A 92 1.94 5.13 31.83
C LEU A 92 1.20 5.91 30.74
N TYR A 93 1.54 7.19 30.56
CA TYR A 93 0.94 8.01 29.51
C TYR A 93 1.18 7.39 28.12
N LEU A 94 2.43 7.08 27.76
CA LEU A 94 2.75 6.49 26.45
C LEU A 94 2.13 5.10 26.26
N THR A 95 2.07 4.28 27.32
CA THR A 95 1.38 2.99 27.32
C THR A 95 -0.12 3.18 27.07
N SER A 96 -0.74 4.15 27.75
CA SER A 96 -2.17 4.45 27.56
C SER A 96 -2.48 4.88 26.13
N VAL A 97 -1.64 5.76 25.55
CA VAL A 97 -1.76 6.20 24.15
C VAL A 97 -1.58 5.02 23.19
N ALA A 98 -0.60 4.15 23.43
CA ALA A 98 -0.39 2.95 22.62
C ALA A 98 -1.59 1.99 22.69
N VAL A 99 -2.17 1.78 23.87
CA VAL A 99 -3.38 0.94 24.03
C VAL A 99 -4.59 1.57 23.33
N SER A 100 -4.81 2.89 23.48
CA SER A 100 -5.88 3.60 22.77
C SER A 100 -5.70 3.52 21.25
N ALA A 101 -4.47 3.69 20.76
CA ALA A 101 -4.15 3.52 19.34
C ALA A 101 -4.45 2.11 18.85
N LEU A 102 -4.11 1.08 19.62
CA LEU A 102 -4.40 -0.32 19.29
C LEU A 102 -5.91 -0.59 19.22
N LEU A 103 -6.69 -0.05 20.17
CA LEU A 103 -8.15 -0.15 20.18
C LEU A 103 -8.78 0.56 18.97
N LEU A 104 -8.29 1.75 18.64
CA LEU A 104 -8.75 2.49 17.45
C LEU A 104 -8.49 1.70 16.17
N LEU A 105 -7.29 1.14 16.03
CA LEU A 105 -6.94 0.30 14.89
C LEU A 105 -7.80 -0.97 14.82
N TYR A 106 -8.14 -1.55 15.97
CA TYR A 106 -9.05 -2.69 16.02
C TYR A 106 -10.46 -2.37 15.55
N MET A 107 -11.02 -1.25 16.02
CA MET A 107 -12.32 -0.78 15.53
C MET A 107 -12.29 -0.48 14.03
N HIS A 108 -11.20 0.13 13.53
CA HIS A 108 -11.02 0.38 12.10
C HIS A 108 -10.97 -0.91 11.26
N VAL A 109 -10.28 -1.93 11.75
CA VAL A 109 -10.21 -3.24 11.08
C VAL A 109 -11.59 -3.91 11.06
N LEU A 110 -12.34 -3.88 12.16
CA LEU A 110 -13.71 -4.44 12.18
C LEU A 110 -14.68 -3.69 11.26
N GLN A 111 -14.46 -2.38 11.06
CA GLN A 111 -15.29 -1.58 10.16
C GLN A 111 -14.97 -1.81 8.68
N THR A 112 -13.69 -1.85 8.31
CA THR A 112 -13.30 -1.81 6.88
C THR A 112 -12.77 -3.13 6.36
N TRP A 113 -12.41 -4.07 7.25
CA TRP A 113 -11.71 -5.31 6.95
C TRP A 113 -10.40 -5.13 6.15
N MET A 114 -9.89 -3.90 6.10
CA MET A 114 -8.69 -3.51 5.37
C MET A 114 -7.75 -2.75 6.31
N MET A 115 -6.45 -2.99 6.17
CA MET A 115 -5.43 -2.29 6.95
C MET A 115 -4.22 -2.05 6.06
N PHE A 116 -3.60 -0.88 6.20
CA PHE A 116 -2.36 -0.53 5.50
C PHE A 116 -1.25 -0.34 6.53
N ASP A 117 -0.01 -0.69 6.18
CA ASP A 117 1.16 -0.58 7.08
C ASP A 117 1.29 0.83 7.69
N ARG A 118 0.94 1.88 6.94
CA ARG A 118 1.02 3.28 7.38
C ARG A 118 0.14 3.60 8.60
N PHE A 119 -0.97 2.90 8.79
CA PHE A 119 -1.87 3.18 9.91
C PHE A 119 -1.26 2.75 11.25
N LEU A 120 -0.33 1.78 11.25
CA LEU A 120 0.35 1.38 12.48
C LEU A 120 1.30 2.44 13.04
N ALA A 121 1.63 3.49 12.29
CA ALA A 121 2.48 4.57 12.80
C ALA A 121 1.95 5.16 14.11
N ILE A 122 0.62 5.32 14.24
CA ILE A 122 -0.03 5.86 15.45
C ILE A 122 0.15 4.95 16.68
N PHE A 123 0.37 3.65 16.46
CA PHE A 123 0.69 2.69 17.51
C PHE A 123 2.19 2.60 17.76
N ILE A 124 3.01 2.56 16.69
CA ILE A 124 4.46 2.36 16.78
C ILE A 124 5.14 3.50 17.53
N PHE A 125 4.79 4.77 17.24
CA PHE A 125 5.44 5.91 17.89
C PHE A 125 5.32 5.89 19.42
N PRO A 126 4.12 5.82 20.03
CA PRO A 126 4.00 5.77 21.48
C PRO A 126 4.54 4.46 22.08
N SER A 127 4.47 3.34 21.34
CA SER A 127 4.90 2.03 21.82
C SER A 127 6.41 1.77 21.63
N PHE A 128 7.15 2.70 21.01
CA PHE A 128 8.58 2.57 20.76
C PHE A 128 9.42 2.47 22.04
N ILE A 129 8.93 2.99 23.17
CA ILE A 129 9.56 2.83 24.49
C ILE A 129 9.78 1.37 24.88
N PHE A 130 8.88 0.47 24.46
CA PHE A 130 9.00 -0.95 24.76
C PHE A 130 10.16 -1.57 23.98
N VAL A 131 10.44 -1.11 22.76
CA VAL A 131 11.66 -1.52 22.04
C VAL A 131 12.89 -1.13 22.85
N GLY A 132 12.93 0.08 23.41
CA GLY A 132 14.00 0.54 24.30
C GLY A 132 14.22 -0.39 25.50
N PHE A 133 13.15 -0.74 26.23
CA PHE A 133 13.23 -1.70 27.35
C PHE A 133 13.65 -3.09 26.89
N GLY A 134 13.24 -3.51 25.70
CA GLY A 134 13.67 -4.76 25.09
C GLY A 134 15.18 -4.79 24.86
N LEU A 135 15.73 -3.72 24.29
CA LEU A 135 17.17 -3.57 24.06
C LEU A 135 17.95 -3.55 25.40
N GLU A 136 17.47 -2.81 26.40
CA GLU A 136 18.07 -2.76 27.74
C GLU A 136 18.19 -4.16 28.36
N LYS A 137 17.12 -4.95 28.27
CA LYS A 137 17.12 -6.35 28.77
C LYS A 137 18.02 -7.26 27.98
N ILE A 138 18.07 -7.13 26.66
CA ILE A 138 18.96 -7.92 25.81
C ILE A 138 20.42 -7.64 26.18
N ILE A 139 20.78 -6.37 26.38
CA ILE A 139 22.13 -5.97 26.83
C ILE A 139 22.41 -6.55 28.22
N HIS A 140 21.49 -6.41 29.17
CA HIS A 140 21.65 -6.98 30.50
C HIS A 140 21.82 -8.50 30.43
N PHE A 141 21.04 -9.20 29.60
CA PHE A 141 21.16 -10.64 29.40
C PHE A 141 22.52 -11.04 28.83
N PHE A 142 23.04 -10.31 27.84
CA PHE A 142 24.40 -10.53 27.32
C PHE A 142 25.47 -10.32 28.40
N ARG A 143 25.31 -9.31 29.25
CA ARG A 143 26.23 -9.05 30.36
C ARG A 143 26.16 -10.13 31.45
N SER A 144 24.97 -10.52 31.87
CA SER A 144 24.79 -11.44 32.99
C SER A 144 25.09 -12.89 32.61
N ARG A 145 24.75 -13.31 31.39
CA ARG A 145 24.88 -14.71 30.96
C ARG A 145 26.23 -15.00 30.30
N PHE A 146 26.78 -14.05 29.55
CA PHE A 146 28.03 -14.23 28.79
C PHE A 146 29.19 -13.41 29.36
N HIS A 147 28.99 -12.67 30.45
CA HIS A 147 30.01 -11.81 31.08
C HIS A 147 30.67 -10.81 30.11
N LEU A 148 29.95 -10.41 29.06
CA LEU A 148 30.46 -9.49 28.05
C LEU A 148 30.59 -8.08 28.61
N LYS A 149 31.63 -7.36 28.17
CA LYS A 149 31.74 -5.91 28.40
C LYS A 149 30.59 -5.19 27.68
N GLU A 150 30.13 -4.08 28.25
CA GLU A 150 29.00 -3.31 27.74
C GLU A 150 29.19 -2.86 26.29
N SER A 151 30.39 -2.38 25.94
CA SER A 151 30.75 -1.97 24.57
C SER A 151 30.65 -3.13 23.57
N ILE A 152 31.03 -4.34 23.98
CA ILE A 152 30.95 -5.54 23.13
C ILE A 152 29.50 -5.94 22.94
N ALA A 153 28.69 -5.96 24.01
CA ALA A 153 27.25 -6.26 23.92
C ALA A 153 26.51 -5.28 23.00
N LEU A 154 26.81 -3.98 23.12
CA LEU A 154 26.26 -2.94 22.24
C LEU A 154 26.71 -3.13 20.78
N SER A 155 27.98 -3.46 20.55
CA SER A 155 28.51 -3.67 19.20
C SER A 155 27.87 -4.88 18.52
N ILE A 156 27.71 -5.99 19.25
CA ILE A 156 27.01 -7.19 18.76
C ILE A 156 25.55 -6.87 18.42
N LEU A 157 24.85 -6.17 19.31
CA LEU A 157 23.46 -5.77 19.07
C LEU A 157 23.33 -4.87 17.85
N CYS A 158 24.20 -3.88 17.70
CA CYS A 158 24.24 -3.00 16.54
C CYS A 158 24.48 -3.78 15.25
N LEU A 159 25.44 -4.72 15.27
CA LEU A 159 25.74 -5.58 14.13
C LEU A 159 24.52 -6.45 13.75
N LEU A 160 23.84 -7.05 14.73
CA LEU A 160 22.61 -7.83 14.49
C LEU A 160 21.51 -6.99 13.86
N ILE A 161 21.29 -5.78 14.38
CA ILE A 161 20.33 -4.82 13.82
C ILE A 161 20.67 -4.48 12.36
N LEU A 162 21.95 -4.22 12.06
CA LEU A 162 22.41 -3.93 10.71
C LEU A 162 22.22 -5.13 9.77
N ILE A 163 22.61 -6.34 10.19
CA ILE A 163 22.44 -7.56 9.39
C ILE A 163 20.96 -7.79 9.04
N CYS A 164 20.04 -7.52 9.97
CA CYS A 164 18.60 -7.70 9.73
C CYS A 164 17.97 -6.56 8.91
N ALA A 165 18.35 -5.30 9.16
CA ALA A 165 17.69 -4.13 8.55
C ALA A 165 18.31 -3.69 7.22
N LEU A 166 19.63 -3.79 7.08
CA LEU A 166 20.37 -3.25 5.94
C LEU A 166 20.03 -3.93 4.61
N PRO A 167 19.95 -5.29 4.51
CA PRO A 167 19.64 -5.94 3.24
C PRO A 167 18.29 -5.52 2.67
N LYS A 168 17.29 -5.29 3.54
CA LYS A 168 15.96 -4.84 3.12
C LYS A 168 15.97 -3.39 2.62
N ASN A 169 16.86 -2.55 3.18
CA ASN A 169 16.99 -1.14 2.78
C ASN A 169 17.87 -0.93 1.54
N LEU A 170 18.83 -1.82 1.27
CA LEU A 170 19.70 -1.75 0.09
C LEU A 170 19.06 -2.32 -1.18
N LYS A 171 18.01 -3.14 -1.06
CA LYS A 171 17.28 -3.63 -2.24
C LYS A 171 16.71 -2.43 -3.03
N PRO A 172 16.92 -2.38 -4.36
CA PRO A 172 16.39 -1.30 -5.17
C PRO A 172 14.86 -1.25 -5.00
N ARG A 173 14.38 -0.11 -4.50
CA ARG A 173 12.95 0.13 -4.36
C ARG A 173 12.35 0.38 -5.73
N GLU A 174 11.19 -0.22 -5.98
CA GLU A 174 10.37 0.04 -7.17
C GLU A 174 11.09 -0.26 -8.50
N ALA A 175 11.96 -1.27 -8.52
CA ALA A 175 12.68 -1.68 -9.73
C ALA A 175 11.72 -2.08 -10.88
N ASP A 176 10.53 -2.59 -10.53
CA ASP A 176 9.41 -2.87 -11.43
C ASP A 176 8.93 -1.61 -12.18
N LYS A 177 8.96 -0.43 -11.53
CA LYS A 177 8.48 0.83 -12.12
C LYS A 177 9.48 1.51 -13.05
N LEU A 178 10.67 0.95 -13.20
CA LEU A 178 11.74 1.52 -14.03
C LEU A 178 11.34 1.61 -15.51
N VAL A 179 10.47 0.69 -15.97
CA VAL A 179 9.92 0.74 -17.34
C VAL A 179 9.12 2.02 -17.58
N PHE A 180 8.25 2.42 -16.64
CA PHE A 180 7.46 3.66 -16.78
C PHE A 180 8.32 4.91 -16.76
N LYS A 181 9.41 4.90 -15.96
CA LYS A 181 10.42 5.95 -15.96
C LYS A 181 11.08 6.07 -17.33
N ARG A 182 11.57 4.96 -17.90
CA ARG A 182 12.19 4.95 -19.24
C ARG A 182 11.25 5.45 -20.34
N ILE A 183 9.97 5.05 -20.30
CA ILE A 183 8.96 5.52 -21.25
C ILE A 183 8.77 7.04 -21.13
N GLY A 184 8.64 7.55 -19.90
CA GLY A 184 8.49 8.98 -19.66
C GLY A 184 9.73 9.78 -20.08
N GLU A 185 10.92 9.33 -19.73
CA GLU A 185 12.19 9.97 -20.13
C GLU A 185 12.37 10.01 -21.64
N LEU A 186 12.04 8.92 -22.34
CA LEU A 186 12.06 8.86 -23.82
C LEU A 186 11.14 9.93 -24.44
N ILE A 187 9.97 10.17 -23.86
CA ILE A 187 9.04 11.22 -24.31
C ILE A 187 9.62 12.61 -24.00
N ALA A 188 10.18 12.78 -22.79
CA ALA A 188 10.75 14.04 -22.32
C ALA A 188 11.94 14.50 -23.18
N GLU A 189 12.82 13.58 -23.57
CA GLU A 189 13.98 13.82 -24.43
C GLU A 189 13.57 14.27 -25.83
N ARG A 190 12.47 13.73 -26.37
CA ARG A 190 11.98 14.06 -27.70
C ARG A 190 11.31 15.43 -27.80
N GLU A 191 10.55 15.83 -26.78
CA GLU A 191 9.72 17.04 -26.84
C GLU A 191 10.33 18.24 -26.11
N GLY A 192 11.44 18.06 -25.38
CA GLY A 192 12.23 19.17 -24.81
C GLY A 192 11.60 19.89 -23.62
N ASN A 193 10.48 19.40 -23.05
CA ASN A 193 9.83 19.90 -21.83
C ASN A 193 9.46 21.41 -21.81
N SER A 194 9.39 22.07 -22.97
CA SER A 194 9.00 23.49 -23.05
C SER A 194 7.51 23.71 -22.79
N GLN A 195 6.70 22.69 -23.06
CA GLN A 195 5.26 22.65 -22.84
C GLN A 195 4.87 21.34 -22.14
N VAL A 196 3.69 21.33 -21.54
CA VAL A 196 3.13 20.09 -20.96
C VAL A 196 2.93 19.06 -22.07
N ILE A 197 3.46 17.87 -21.85
CA ILE A 197 3.30 16.72 -22.74
C ILE A 197 2.11 15.92 -22.24
N ALA A 198 0.99 16.00 -22.98
CA ALA A 198 -0.21 15.25 -22.69
C ALA A 198 -0.07 13.80 -23.18
N ILE A 199 -0.26 12.87 -22.25
CA ILE A 199 -0.13 11.42 -22.45
C ILE A 199 -1.44 10.76 -22.01
N ALA A 200 -1.82 9.66 -22.66
CA ALA A 200 -2.90 8.79 -22.24
C ALA A 200 -2.39 7.38 -21.94
N ALA A 201 -2.80 6.80 -20.82
CA ALA A 201 -2.57 5.40 -20.49
C ALA A 201 -3.65 4.94 -19.49
N PRO A 202 -4.04 3.65 -19.48
CA PRO A 202 -5.03 3.14 -18.53
C PRO A 202 -4.54 3.19 -17.07
N HIS A 203 -3.44 2.48 -16.77
CA HIS A 203 -3.01 2.26 -15.38
C HIS A 203 -1.75 3.05 -15.03
N SER A 204 -0.81 3.16 -15.96
CA SER A 204 0.52 3.72 -15.71
C SER A 204 0.67 5.22 -15.97
N ILE A 205 -0.44 5.92 -16.30
CA ILE A 205 -0.43 7.33 -16.72
C ILE A 205 0.28 8.24 -15.73
N ARG A 206 0.04 8.06 -14.43
CA ARG A 206 0.63 8.87 -13.37
C ARG A 206 2.16 8.88 -13.44
N TRP A 207 2.77 7.71 -13.60
CA TRP A 207 4.23 7.57 -13.62
C TRP A 207 4.80 8.15 -14.91
N ILE A 208 4.22 7.80 -16.06
CA ILE A 208 4.73 8.21 -17.36
C ILE A 208 4.57 9.72 -17.53
N SER A 209 3.40 10.27 -17.19
CA SER A 209 3.15 11.71 -17.26
C SER A 209 4.07 12.49 -16.32
N PHE A 210 4.37 11.94 -15.14
CA PHE A 210 5.31 12.56 -14.21
C PHE A 210 6.73 12.61 -14.80
N TYR A 211 7.27 11.46 -15.23
CA TYR A 211 8.64 11.41 -15.76
C TYR A 211 8.78 12.14 -17.11
N ALA A 212 7.73 12.16 -17.93
CA ALA A 212 7.70 12.91 -19.18
C ALA A 212 7.74 14.42 -18.99
N ASN A 213 7.26 14.94 -17.85
CA ASN A 213 7.16 16.38 -17.58
C ASN A 213 8.07 16.84 -16.43
N VAL A 214 9.05 16.03 -16.01
CA VAL A 214 9.83 16.31 -14.80
C VAL A 214 10.64 17.61 -14.88
N LYS A 215 11.00 18.04 -16.10
CA LYS A 215 11.75 19.29 -16.37
C LYS A 215 10.86 20.46 -16.77
N TYR A 216 9.54 20.26 -16.85
CA TYR A 216 8.61 21.35 -17.14
C TYR A 216 8.49 22.26 -15.91
N LYS A 217 8.47 23.58 -16.11
CA LYS A 217 8.53 24.57 -15.00
C LYS A 217 7.28 24.61 -14.11
N GLY A 218 6.16 24.03 -14.55
CA GLY A 218 4.91 23.97 -13.78
C GLY A 218 4.66 22.61 -13.12
N ALA A 219 3.50 22.47 -12.46
CA ALA A 219 3.06 21.23 -11.83
C ALA A 219 1.83 20.64 -12.54
N PRO A 220 1.97 20.04 -13.74
CA PRO A 220 0.85 19.47 -14.47
C PRO A 220 0.27 18.28 -13.69
N CYS A 221 -1.07 18.16 -13.68
CA CYS A 221 -1.74 17.01 -13.08
C CYS A 221 -1.39 15.73 -13.87
N PRO A 222 -0.74 14.73 -13.24
CA PRO A 222 -0.31 13.50 -13.93
C PRO A 222 -1.47 12.62 -14.41
N GLU A 223 -2.68 12.83 -13.89
CA GLU A 223 -3.87 11.98 -14.12
C GLU A 223 -4.94 12.71 -14.96
N ARG A 224 -4.55 13.77 -15.68
CA ARG A 224 -5.48 14.59 -16.48
C ARG A 224 -6.30 13.77 -17.50
N ASN A 225 -5.72 12.69 -18.03
CA ASN A 225 -6.33 11.84 -19.07
C ASN A 225 -6.51 10.38 -18.58
N HIS A 226 -6.89 10.18 -17.32
CA HIS A 226 -7.10 8.83 -16.76
C HIS A 226 -8.35 8.13 -17.33
N ASP A 227 -9.26 8.88 -17.97
CA ASP A 227 -10.52 8.40 -18.54
C ASP A 227 -10.32 7.73 -19.91
N ILE A 228 -9.52 6.67 -19.95
CA ILE A 228 -9.10 6.03 -21.22
C ILE A 228 -10.29 5.55 -22.06
N GLU A 229 -11.38 5.09 -21.45
CA GLU A 229 -12.59 4.64 -22.14
C GLU A 229 -13.24 5.77 -22.95
N ASN A 230 -13.32 6.97 -22.38
CA ASN A 230 -13.82 8.16 -23.07
C ASN A 230 -12.88 8.63 -24.19
N ILE A 231 -11.59 8.36 -24.07
CA ILE A 231 -10.60 8.69 -25.10
C ILE A 231 -10.75 7.73 -26.27
N ILE A 232 -10.87 6.43 -26.00
CA ILE A 232 -11.03 5.37 -27.01
C ILE A 232 -12.31 5.56 -27.84
N GLY A 233 -13.44 5.88 -27.20
CA GLY A 233 -14.71 6.03 -27.91
C GLY A 233 -15.21 4.71 -28.53
N LYS A 234 -16.10 4.79 -29.53
CA LYS A 234 -16.76 3.60 -30.11
C LYS A 234 -15.99 2.99 -31.27
N ASN A 235 -15.16 3.76 -31.97
CA ASN A 235 -14.43 3.32 -33.15
C ASN A 235 -13.06 4.01 -33.29
N TYR A 236 -12.23 3.52 -34.22
CA TYR A 236 -10.88 4.05 -34.47
C TYR A 236 -10.85 5.55 -34.83
N GLY A 237 -11.78 6.01 -35.67
CA GLY A 237 -11.84 7.42 -36.07
C GLY A 237 -12.13 8.35 -34.88
N GLU A 238 -13.05 7.93 -34.01
CA GLU A 238 -13.38 8.63 -32.78
C GLU A 238 -12.19 8.67 -31.81
N PHE A 239 -11.44 7.55 -31.69
CA PHE A 239 -10.22 7.50 -30.89
C PHE A 239 -9.19 8.53 -31.35
N VAL A 240 -8.87 8.57 -32.64
CA VAL A 240 -7.92 9.53 -33.22
C VAL A 240 -8.40 10.97 -33.01
N GLN A 241 -9.68 11.24 -33.24
CA GLN A 241 -10.26 12.57 -33.07
C GLN A 241 -10.21 13.02 -31.61
N ASN A 242 -10.49 12.12 -30.66
CA ASN A 242 -10.43 12.41 -29.23
C ASN A 242 -9.02 12.72 -28.75
N LEU A 243 -8.02 11.96 -29.23
CA LEU A 243 -6.60 12.24 -28.94
C LEU A 243 -6.21 13.63 -29.45
N LYS A 244 -6.53 13.96 -30.71
CA LYS A 244 -6.22 15.26 -31.33
C LYS A 244 -6.93 16.42 -30.61
N ARG A 245 -8.23 16.27 -30.34
CA ARG A 245 -9.05 17.28 -29.64
C ARG A 245 -8.54 17.59 -28.23
N ARG A 246 -8.02 16.58 -27.51
CA ARG A 246 -7.46 16.73 -26.17
C ARG A 246 -5.97 17.12 -26.18
N GLY A 247 -5.36 17.28 -27.35
CA GLY A 247 -3.93 17.60 -27.49
C GLY A 247 -3.00 16.48 -27.02
N ILE A 248 -3.48 15.23 -26.99
CA ILE A 248 -2.72 14.07 -26.53
C ILE A 248 -1.77 13.64 -27.65
N ARG A 249 -0.46 13.77 -27.40
CA ARG A 249 0.59 13.45 -28.37
C ARG A 249 1.06 12.00 -28.29
N TYR A 250 0.82 11.36 -27.15
CA TYR A 250 1.28 10.00 -26.88
C TYR A 250 0.20 9.19 -26.18
N PHE A 251 0.09 7.92 -26.53
CA PHE A 251 -0.65 6.98 -25.71
C PHE A 251 0.15 5.69 -25.52
N LEU A 252 -0.02 5.08 -24.36
CA LEU A 252 0.55 3.79 -24.04
C LEU A 252 -0.54 2.71 -24.07
N TRP A 253 -0.35 1.72 -24.93
CA TRP A 253 -1.13 0.51 -24.88
C TRP A 253 -0.56 -0.46 -23.83
N GLU A 254 -1.43 -0.96 -22.95
CA GLU A 254 -1.09 -1.89 -21.88
C GLU A 254 -1.92 -3.18 -22.03
N GLU A 255 -1.29 -4.29 -22.37
CA GLU A 255 -1.98 -5.55 -22.70
C GLU A 255 -3.04 -5.99 -21.68
N LYS A 256 -2.74 -5.90 -20.38
CA LYS A 256 -3.63 -6.38 -19.31
C LYS A 256 -4.71 -5.38 -18.89
N HIS A 257 -4.52 -4.09 -19.14
CA HIS A 257 -5.42 -3.03 -18.69
C HIS A 257 -6.14 -2.30 -19.84
N TRP A 258 -5.80 -2.62 -21.09
CA TRP A 258 -6.48 -2.05 -22.24
C TRP A 258 -7.93 -2.58 -22.32
N PRO A 259 -8.93 -1.73 -22.59
CA PRO A 259 -10.32 -2.18 -22.68
C PRO A 259 -10.49 -3.26 -23.75
N LYS A 260 -11.01 -4.44 -23.36
CA LYS A 260 -11.08 -5.64 -24.21
C LYS A 260 -11.89 -5.41 -25.48
N GLU A 261 -12.96 -4.63 -25.38
CA GLU A 261 -13.86 -4.25 -26.48
C GLU A 261 -13.15 -3.41 -27.56
N SER A 262 -12.00 -2.82 -27.23
CA SER A 262 -11.22 -1.93 -28.11
C SER A 262 -9.94 -2.56 -28.68
N THR A 263 -9.78 -3.88 -28.55
CA THR A 263 -8.60 -4.61 -29.05
C THR A 263 -8.46 -4.59 -30.58
N TYR A 264 -9.53 -4.25 -31.30
CA TYR A 264 -9.51 -4.04 -32.76
C TYR A 264 -8.54 -2.94 -33.20
N LEU A 265 -8.28 -1.94 -32.35
CA LEU A 265 -7.39 -0.81 -32.63
C LEU A 265 -5.93 -1.24 -32.89
N ILE A 266 -5.50 -2.35 -32.27
CA ILE A 266 -4.11 -2.83 -32.35
C ILE A 266 -3.99 -4.04 -33.28
N LYS A 267 -5.00 -4.92 -33.31
CA LYS A 267 -5.00 -6.10 -34.18
C LYS A 267 -5.23 -5.77 -35.66
N GLY A 268 -5.84 -4.62 -35.96
CA GLY A 268 -6.18 -4.20 -37.33
C GLY A 268 -5.00 -3.77 -38.20
N GLY A 269 -3.77 -3.67 -37.68
CA GLY A 269 -2.53 -3.47 -38.44
C GLY A 269 -2.40 -2.16 -39.23
N ASN A 270 -3.45 -1.33 -39.30
CA ASN A 270 -3.51 -0.15 -40.16
C ASN A 270 -3.55 1.13 -39.32
N VAL A 271 -2.52 1.29 -38.51
CA VAL A 271 -2.37 2.43 -37.61
C VAL A 271 -1.71 3.59 -38.35
N LYS A 272 -2.38 4.12 -39.37
CA LYS A 272 -1.83 5.19 -40.22
C LYS A 272 -1.55 6.48 -39.42
N ASP A 273 -2.30 6.69 -38.35
CA ASP A 273 -2.22 7.91 -37.54
C ASP A 273 -1.22 7.81 -36.39
N PHE A 274 -0.61 6.64 -36.15
CA PHE A 274 0.31 6.47 -35.02
C PHE A 274 1.67 5.88 -35.40
N ILE A 275 2.73 6.42 -34.80
CA ILE A 275 4.10 5.88 -34.89
C ILE A 275 4.39 5.08 -33.63
N LYS A 276 4.74 3.80 -33.79
CA LYS A 276 5.26 2.99 -32.70
C LYS A 276 6.66 3.47 -32.31
N LEU A 277 6.84 3.86 -31.05
CA LEU A 277 8.11 4.37 -30.53
C LEU A 277 8.92 3.35 -29.73
N GLY A 278 8.27 2.34 -29.16
CA GLY A 278 8.97 1.32 -28.38
C GLY A 278 8.04 0.24 -27.84
N THR A 279 8.65 -0.83 -27.35
CA THR A 279 7.95 -1.94 -26.69
C THR A 279 8.71 -2.37 -25.45
N TRP A 280 7.97 -2.64 -24.39
CA TRP A 280 8.49 -3.12 -23.11
C TRP A 280 7.56 -4.22 -22.57
N THR A 281 8.03 -4.93 -21.56
CA THR A 281 7.23 -5.94 -20.86
C THR A 281 7.31 -5.65 -19.36
N HIS A 282 6.18 -5.80 -18.68
CA HIS A 282 6.08 -5.60 -17.23
C HIS A 282 5.12 -6.63 -16.62
N PRO A 283 5.45 -7.25 -15.46
CA PRO A 283 4.67 -8.35 -14.89
C PRO A 283 3.18 -8.01 -14.68
N ASP A 284 2.86 -6.80 -14.24
CA ASP A 284 1.47 -6.45 -13.88
C ASP A 284 0.66 -5.89 -15.05
N THR A 285 1.30 -5.28 -16.05
CA THR A 285 0.62 -4.62 -17.17
C THR A 285 0.72 -5.41 -18.48
N GLY A 286 1.56 -6.46 -18.51
CA GLY A 286 1.84 -7.25 -19.71
C GLY A 286 2.76 -6.51 -20.68
N ASN A 287 2.55 -6.73 -21.97
CA ASN A 287 3.25 -5.99 -23.02
C ASN A 287 2.78 -4.53 -23.06
N LEU A 288 3.75 -3.63 -23.19
CA LEU A 288 3.57 -2.19 -23.24
C LEU A 288 4.05 -1.68 -24.59
N ILE A 289 3.21 -0.92 -25.30
CA ILE A 289 3.58 -0.34 -26.59
C ILE A 289 3.29 1.15 -26.58
N LEU A 290 4.33 1.97 -26.74
CA LEU A 290 4.20 3.42 -26.82
C LEU A 290 3.96 3.84 -28.27
N PHE A 291 2.92 4.65 -28.46
CA PHE A 291 2.58 5.25 -29.73
C PHE A 291 2.63 6.77 -29.66
N ARG A 292 3.10 7.41 -30.73
CA ARG A 292 2.98 8.85 -30.98
C ARG A 292 1.86 9.11 -31.97
N VAL A 293 1.04 10.11 -31.71
CA VAL A 293 -0.04 10.57 -32.58
C VAL A 293 0.51 11.52 -33.65
N MET A 294 0.14 11.31 -34.92
CA MET A 294 0.47 12.18 -36.06
C MET A 294 -0.55 13.30 -36.27
#